data_AF-G4YEK6-F1
#
_entry.id   AF-G4YEK6-F1
#
_cell.length_a   1.000
_cell.length_b   1.000
_cell.length_c   1.000
_cell.angle_alpha   90.00
_cell.angle_beta   90.00
_cell.angle_gamma   90.00
#
_symmetry.space_group_name_H-M   'P 1'
#
loop_
_entity.id
_entity.type
_entity.pdbx_description
1 polymer ?
#
loop_
_entity_poly.entity_id
_entity_poly.type
_entity_poly.pdbx_seq_one_letter_code
_entity_poly.pdbx_strand_id
1 'polypeptide(L)' 'TTSKLAAYIDYRYWGTEVTLRLLAKILQREIFVVVAPLGLGDVNYQIFQPTEAAKSGETFSSVKERNY' A
#
# COMPACT_ATOMS: atom_id res chain seq x y z
N THR A 1 5.63 28.96 -3.72
CA THR A 1 6.11 27.66 -3.21
C THR A 1 5.06 26.60 -3.52
N THR A 2 5.07 26.06 -4.73
CA THR A 2 4.20 24.94 -5.11
C THR A 2 4.94 23.66 -4.79
N SER A 3 4.59 23.02 -3.67
CA SER A 3 5.07 21.68 -3.35
C SER A 3 4.72 20.75 -4.51
N LYS A 4 5.73 20.19 -5.19
CA LYS A 4 5.58 19.15 -6.23
C LYS A 4 5.11 17.79 -5.66
N LEU A 5 4.76 17.74 -4.38
CA LEU A 5 4.36 16.53 -3.64
C LEU A 5 2.88 16.59 -3.23
N ALA A 6 2.00 17.04 -4.12
CA ALA A 6 0.57 16.80 -3.91
C ALA A 6 0.32 15.30 -4.12
N ALA A 7 0.38 14.52 -3.04
CA ALA A 7 0.11 13.08 -3.04
C ALA A 7 -1.42 12.86 -3.06
N TYR A 8 -2.05 13.16 -4.19
CA TYR A 8 -3.44 12.78 -4.44
C TYR A 8 -3.48 11.46 -5.20
N ILE A 9 -4.44 10.61 -4.85
CA ILE A 9 -4.78 9.41 -5.61
C ILE A 9 -5.99 9.74 -6.47
N ASP A 10 -5.85 9.61 -7.80
CA ASP A 10 -6.98 9.71 -8.74
C ASP A 10 -8.09 8.73 -8.32
N TYR A 11 -9.35 9.16 -8.40
CA TYR A 11 -10.52 8.38 -7.99
C TYR A 11 -10.55 6.97 -8.61
N ARG A 12 -9.99 6.80 -9.81
CA ARG A 12 -9.91 5.50 -10.50
C ARG A 12 -9.06 4.47 -9.77
N TYR A 13 -8.17 4.92 -8.88
CA TYR A 13 -7.35 4.04 -8.06
C TYR A 13 -7.95 3.79 -6.68
N TRP A 14 -9.09 4.39 -6.34
CA TRP A 14 -9.72 4.13 -5.05
C TRP A 14 -10.17 2.67 -4.95
N GLY A 15 -9.85 2.04 -3.82
CA GLY A 15 -10.10 0.61 -3.62
C GLY A 15 -9.12 -0.31 -4.36
N THR A 16 -8.12 0.24 -5.07
CA THR A 16 -7.05 -0.56 -5.67
C THR A 16 -5.90 -0.78 -4.69
N GLU A 17 -4.99 -1.66 -5.09
CA GLU A 17 -3.72 -1.90 -4.42
C GLU A 17 -2.93 -0.61 -4.12
N VAL A 18 -3.00 0.39 -5.00
CA VAL A 18 -2.32 1.69 -4.83
C VAL A 18 -2.87 2.44 -3.61
N THR A 19 -4.20 2.43 -3.43
CA THR A 19 -4.84 3.04 -2.25
C THR A 19 -4.45 2.29 -0.98
N LEU A 20 -4.42 0.96 -1.01
CA LEU A 20 -4.03 0.15 0.14
C LEU A 20 -2.57 0.41 0.55
N ARG A 21 -1.65 0.49 -0.42
CA ARG A 21 -0.26 0.88 -0.17
C ARG A 21 -0.18 2.28 0.45
N LEU A 22 -0.90 3.27 -0.07
CA LEU A 22 -0.88 4.62 0.53
C LEU A 22 -1.42 4.61 1.96
N LEU A 23 -2.52 3.91 2.22
CA LEU A 23 -3.10 3.79 3.56
C LEU A 23 -2.11 3.14 4.53
N ALA A 24 -1.42 2.06 4.13
CA ALA A 24 -0.41 1.42 4.96
C ALA A 24 0.72 2.40 5.33
N LYS A 25 1.17 3.24 4.38
CA LYS A 25 2.16 4.30 4.64
C LYS A 25 1.67 5.38 5.59
N ILE A 26 0.46 5.91 5.37
CA ILE A 26 -0.06 7.04 6.16
C ILE A 26 -0.36 6.59 7.59
N LEU A 27 -0.98 5.42 7.74
CA LEU A 27 -1.39 4.90 9.04
C LEU A 27 -0.25 4.24 9.81
N GLN A 28 0.88 3.94 9.15
CA GLN A 28 1.99 3.17 9.72
C GLN A 28 1.49 1.85 10.35
N ARG A 29 0.56 1.17 9.66
CA ARG A 29 -0.04 -0.09 10.08
C ARG A 29 -0.10 -1.09 8.93
N GLU A 30 0.02 -2.37 9.28
CA GLU A 30 -0.18 -3.46 8.32
C GLU A 30 -1.64 -3.53 7.88
N ILE A 31 -1.86 -3.73 6.58
CA ILE A 31 -3.19 -3.95 6.00
C ILE A 31 -3.23 -5.36 5.42
N PHE A 32 -4.20 -6.15 5.88
CA PHE A 32 -4.44 -7.52 5.45
C PHE A 32 -5.61 -7.54 4.48
N VAL A 33 -5.42 -8.15 3.31
CA VAL A 33 -6.45 -8.27 2.27
C VAL A 33 -6.64 -9.74 1.95
N VAL A 34 -7.90 -10.16 1.95
CA VAL A 34 -8.32 -11.48 1.48
C VAL A 34 -8.87 -11.31 0.07
N VAL A 35 -8.16 -11.87 -0.90
CA VAL A 35 -8.56 -11.86 -2.32
C VAL A 35 -9.21 -13.19 -2.63
N ALA A 36 -10.53 -13.18 -2.74
CA ALA A 36 -11.37 -14.37 -2.88
C ALA A 36 -12.17 -14.33 -4.20
N PRO A 37 -11.51 -14.44 -5.38
CA PRO A 37 -12.17 -14.25 -6.68
C PRO A 37 -13.25 -15.30 -6.95
N LEU A 38 -13.11 -16.50 -6.39
CA LEU A 38 -14.06 -17.61 -6.51
C LEU A 38 -14.76 -17.92 -5.18
N GLY A 39 -14.77 -16.97 -4.24
CA GLY A 39 -15.27 -17.16 -2.87
C GLY A 39 -14.21 -17.74 -1.92
N LEU A 40 -14.62 -18.05 -0.69
CA LEU A 40 -13.69 -18.39 0.40
C LEU A 40 -13.01 -19.76 0.28
N GLY A 41 -13.38 -20.57 -0.72
CA GLY A 41 -12.77 -21.88 -0.97
C GLY A 41 -11.40 -21.82 -1.63
N ASP A 42 -11.11 -20.74 -2.36
CA ASP A 42 -9.81 -20.48 -3.00
C ASP A 42 -9.46 -19.00 -2.81
N VAL A 43 -8.66 -18.73 -1.78
CA VAL A 43 -8.34 -17.39 -1.31
C VAL A 43 -6.84 -17.15 -1.38
N ASN A 44 -6.48 -15.97 -1.87
CA ASN A 44 -5.12 -15.45 -1.81
C ASN A 44 -5.07 -14.38 -0.73
N TYR A 45 -3.98 -14.33 0.03
CA TYR A 45 -3.80 -13.32 1.07
C TYR A 45 -2.72 -12.34 0.63
N GLN A 46 -3.01 -11.05 0.74
CA GLN A 46 -2.04 -9.99 0.47
C GLN A 46 -1.85 -9.15 1.74
N ILE A 47 -0.60 -8.93 2.11
CA ILE A 47 -0.22 -8.12 3.27
C ILE A 47 0.58 -6.92 2.80
N PHE A 48 0.09 -5.72 3.08
CA PHE A 48 0.78 -4.46 2.84
C PHE A 48 1.39 -3.97 4.16
N GLN A 49 2.71 -4.10 4.27
CA GLN A 49 3.45 -3.76 5.47
C GLN A 49 4.19 -2.43 5.30
N PRO A 50 3.96 -1.43 6.17
CA PRO A 50 4.75 -0.21 6.16
C PRO A 50 6.21 -0.55 6.45
N THR A 51 7.11 0.10 5.71
CA THR A 51 8.55 -0.06 5.90
C THR A 51 9.23 1.26 5.61
N GLU A 52 10.49 1.37 5.96
CA GLU A 52 11.35 2.46 5.54
C GLU A 52 12.29 1.99 4.44
N ALA A 53 12.60 2.87 3.50
CA ALA A 53 13.59 2.65 2.46
C ALA A 53 14.61 3.78 2.49
N ALA A 54 15.89 3.44 2.64
CA ALA A 54 16.99 4.38 2.55
C ALA A 54 17.43 4.53 1.09
N LYS A 55 17.44 5.76 0.57
CA LYS A 55 17.97 6.07 -0.77
C LYS A 55 18.75 7.37 -0.72
N SER A 56 19.99 7.34 -1.21
CA SER A 56 20.88 8.52 -1.27
C SER A 56 21.08 9.23 0.08
N GLY A 57 21.09 8.49 1.19
CA GLY A 57 21.27 9.04 2.54
C GLY A 57 20.00 9.58 3.20
N GLU A 58 18.85 9.53 2.52
CA GLU A 58 17.56 9.94 3.05
C GLU A 58 16.64 8.72 3.27
N THR A 59 15.83 8.77 4.33
CA THR A 59 14.86 7.72 4.68
C THR A 59 13.47 8.09 4.23
N PHE A 60 12.80 7.19 3.50
CA PHE A 60 11.46 7.41 2.97
C PHE A 60 10.49 6.33 3.45
N SER A 61 9.26 6.73 3.75
CA SER A 61 8.17 5.79 4.03
C SER A 61 7.80 5.00 2.76
N SER A 62 7.84 3.69 2.87
CA SER A 62 7.60 2.71 1.81
C SER A 62 6.63 1.62 2.27
N VAL A 63 6.29 0.69 1.37
CA VAL A 63 5.46 -0.49 1.68
C VAL A 63 6.09 -1.72 1.06
N LYS A 64 6.20 -2.79 1.85
CA LYS A 64 6.53 -4.12 1.40
C LYS A 64 5.24 -4.93 1.25
N GLU A 65 5.12 -5.65 0.15
CA GLU A 65 3.99 -6.55 -0.13
C GLU A 65 4.41 -8.01 0.10
N ARG A 66 3.50 -8.81 0.66
CA ARG A 66 3.66 -10.26 0.77
C ARG A 66 2.37 -10.95 0.34
N ASN A 67 2.49 -11.87 -0.60
CA ASN A 67 1.37 -12.61 -1.18
C ASN A 67 1.50 -14.09 -0.82
N TYR A 68 0.40 -14.70 -0.37
CA TYR A 68 0.30 -16.10 0.10
C TYR A 68 -0.85 -16.82 -0.58
#